data_AF-A0A0C3EHW9-F1
#
_entry.id   AF-A0A0C3EHW9-F1
#
_cell.length_a   1.000
_cell.length_b   1.000
_cell.length_c   1.000
_cell.angle_alpha   90.00
_cell.angle_beta   90.00
_cell.angle_gamma   90.00
#
_symmetry.space_group_name_H-M   'P 1'
#
loop_
_entity.id
_entity.type
_entity.pdbx_description
1 polymer ?
#
loop_
_entity_poly.entity_id
_entity_poly.type
_entity_poly.pdbx_seq_one_letter_code
_entity_poly.pdbx_strand_id
1 'polypeptide(L)' 'QTECLQTNDYNCGLWVLANTAAVLQGHDATGLMEGDMLAFRYYLQSCVLLIPV' A
#
# COMPACT_ATOMS: atom_id res chain seq x y z
N GLN A 1 6.92 10.58 12.83
CA GLN A 1 6.63 10.27 11.43
C GLN A 1 7.27 8.91 11.15
N THR A 2 6.47 7.85 11.01
CA THR A 2 7.00 6.52 10.69
C THR A 2 7.31 6.53 9.21
N GLU A 3 8.58 6.62 8.85
CA GLU A 3 8.99 6.65 7.45
C GLU A 3 8.64 5.30 6.80
N CYS A 4 8.06 5.35 5.59
CA CYS A 4 7.81 4.16 4.76
C CYS A 4 9.16 3.65 4.25
N LEU A 5 9.93 3.01 5.13
CA LEU A 5 11.25 2.50 4.83
C LEU A 5 11.12 1.08 4.30
N GLN A 6 11.27 0.94 2.99
CA GLN A 6 11.41 -0.35 2.36
C GLN A 6 12.82 -0.87 2.57
N THR A 7 12.97 -2.09 3.08
CA THR A 7 14.27 -2.74 3.28
C THR A 7 14.54 -3.87 2.28
N ASN A 8 13.49 -4.38 1.61
CA ASN A 8 13.61 -5.25 0.43
C ASN A 8 13.65 -4.45 -0.88
N ASP A 9 13.91 -5.11 -2.01
CA ASP A 9 14.01 -4.50 -3.33
C ASP A 9 12.72 -4.60 -4.18
N TYR A 10 11.68 -5.31 -3.70
CA TYR A 10 10.50 -5.65 -4.51
C TYR A 10 9.17 -5.01 -4.08
N ASN A 11 9.07 -4.40 -2.90
CA ASN A 11 7.82 -3.78 -2.42
C ASN A 11 7.64 -2.29 -2.77
N CYS A 12 8.52 -1.69 -3.58
CA CYS A 12 8.48 -0.26 -3.88
C CYS A 12 7.15 0.18 -4.52
N GLY A 13 6.64 -0.63 -5.45
CA GLY A 13 5.34 -0.37 -6.07
C GLY A 13 4.18 -0.43 -5.07
N LEU A 14 4.24 -1.34 -4.09
CA LEU A 14 3.22 -1.43 -3.04
C LEU A 14 3.21 -0.19 -2.14
N TRP A 15 4.39 0.32 -1.77
CA TRP A 15 4.50 1.56 -1.00
C TRP A 15 3.94 2.78 -1.73
N VAL A 16 4.19 2.89 -3.04
CA VAL A 16 3.61 3.97 -3.87
C VAL A 16 2.09 3.88 -3.89
N LEU A 17 1.54 2.67 -4.07
CA LEU A 17 0.08 2.46 -4.08
C LEU A 17 -0.56 2.74 -2.71
N ALA A 18 0.09 2.31 -1.62
CA ALA A 18 -0.35 2.60 -0.26
C ALA A 18 -0.37 4.10 0.02
N ASN A 19 0.68 4.82 -0.38
CA ASN A 19 0.75 6.27 -0.20
C ASN A 19 -0.31 6.99 -1.03
N THR A 20 -0.53 6.55 -2.27
CA THR A 20 -1.60 7.08 -3.13
C THR A 20 -2.97 6.88 -2.49
N ALA A 21 -3.25 5.68 -1.96
CA ALA A 21 -4.50 5.37 -1.28
C ALA A 21 -4.71 6.25 -0.03
N ALA A 22 -3.67 6.43 0.78
CA ALA A 22 -3.72 7.28 1.98
C ALA A 22 -4.04 8.74 1.62
N VAL A 23 -3.36 9.30 0.61
CA VAL A 23 -3.60 10.68 0.15
C VAL A 23 -5.03 10.84 -0.37
N LEU A 24 -5.54 9.89 -1.16
CA LEU A 24 -6.91 9.92 -1.67
C LEU A 24 -7.96 9.83 -0.55
N GLN A 25 -7.62 9.21 0.57
CA GLN A 25 -8.46 9.14 1.77
C GLN A 25 -8.32 10.36 2.69
N GLY A 26 -7.45 11.33 2.35
CA GLY A 26 -7.21 12.52 3.16
C GLY A 26 -6.28 12.27 4.36
N HIS A 27 -5.44 11.23 4.29
CA HIS A 27 -4.45 10.91 5.31
C HIS A 27 -3.04 11.35 4.90
N ASP A 28 -2.27 11.84 5.87
CA ASP A 28 -0.88 12.29 5.66
C ASP A 28 0.13 11.13 5.61
N ALA A 29 -0.27 9.93 6.03
CA ALA A 29 0.58 8.75 6.09
C ALA A 29 -0.24 7.48 5.91
N THR A 30 0.42 6.40 5.47
CA THR A 30 -0.22 5.10 5.23
C THR A 30 -0.58 4.36 6.52
N GLY A 31 0.16 4.61 7.61
CA GLY A 31 0.05 3.83 8.85
C GLY A 31 0.54 2.38 8.74
N LEU A 32 1.10 1.99 7.60
CA LEU A 32 1.57 0.63 7.32
C LEU A 32 3.05 0.47 7.67
N MET A 33 3.44 -0.75 8.04
CA MET A 33 4.80 -1.20 8.18
C MET A 33 5.16 -2.19 7.06
N GLU A 34 6.45 -2.50 6.90
CA GLU A 34 6.90 -3.43 5.87
C GLU A 34 6.27 -4.83 6.01
N GLY A 35 6.05 -5.29 7.24
CA GLY A 35 5.34 -6.54 7.51
C GLY A 35 3.90 -6.57 6.99
N ASP A 36 3.28 -5.40 6.80
CA ASP A 36 1.91 -5.26 6.31
C ASP A 36 1.82 -5.31 4.78
N MET A 37 2.95 -5.18 4.07
CA MET A 37 2.96 -5.12 2.59
C MET A 37 2.36 -6.37 1.94
N LEU A 38 2.52 -7.54 2.56
CA LEU A 38 1.91 -8.78 2.07
C LEU A 38 0.38 -8.72 2.15
N ALA A 39 -0.16 -8.24 3.28
CA ALA A 39 -1.61 -8.08 3.45
C ALA A 39 -2.16 -7.01 2.50
N PHE A 40 -1.44 -5.89 2.35
CA PHE A 40 -1.81 -4.82 1.43
C PHE A 40 -1.83 -5.30 -0.03
N ARG A 41 -0.89 -6.18 -0.43
CA ARG A 41 -0.90 -6.82 -1.76
C ARG A 41 -2.17 -7.64 -2.00
N TYR A 42 -2.59 -8.45 -1.03
CA TYR A 42 -3.83 -9.23 -1.15
C TYR A 42 -5.06 -8.34 -1.20
N TYR A 43 -5.09 -7.28 -0.40
CA TYR A 43 -6.14 -6.27 -0.46
C TYR A 43 -6.26 -5.67 -1.87
N LEU A 44 -5.14 -5.22 -2.46
CA LEU A 44 -5.12 -4.69 -3.83
C LEU A 44 -5.61 -5.71 -4.85
N GLN A 45 -5.18 -6.97 -4.73
CA GLN A 45 -5.63 -8.04 -5.62
C GLN A 45 -7.15 -8.23 -5.55
N SER A 46 -7.73 -8.23 -4.33
CA SER A 46 -9.18 -8.30 -4.14
C SER A 46 -9.89 -7.11 -4.77
N CYS A 47 -9.37 -5.89 -4.62
CA CYS A 47 -9.93 -4.70 -5.27
C CYS A 47 -9.93 -4.82 -6.80
N VAL A 48 -8.82 -5.28 -7.40
CA VAL A 48 -8.71 -5.46 -8.86
C VAL A 48 -9.71 -6.47 -9.37
N LEU A 49 -9.91 -7.58 -8.66
CA LEU A 49 -10.89 -8.61 -9.02
C LEU A 49 -12.34 -8.14 -8.92
N LEU A 50 -12.61 -7.06 -8.19
CA LEU A 50 -13.94 -6.47 -8.05
C LEU A 50 -14.23 -5.36 -9.08
N ILE A 51 -13.27 -4.98 -9.92
CA ILE A 51 -13.49 -4.02 -11.00
C ILE A 51 -14.43 -4.67 -12.04
N PRO A 52 -15.62 -4.10 -12.29
CA PRO A 52 -16.53 -4.63 -13.31
C PRO A 52 -15.89 -4.56 -14.70
N VAL A 53 -16.12 -5.59 -15.51
CA VAL A 53 -15.70 -5.66 -16.93
C VAL A 53 -16.83 -5.15 -17.83
#